data_AF-A0A7C3JR85-F1
#
_entry.id   AF-A0A7C3JR85-F1
#
_cell.length_a   1.000
_cell.length_b   1.000
_cell.length_c   1.000
_cell.angle_alpha   90.00
_cell.angle_beta   90.00
_cell.angle_gamma   90.00
#
_symmetry.space_group_name_H-M   'P 1'
#
loop_
_entity.id
_entity.type
_entity.pdbx_description
1 polymer ?
#
loop_
_entity_poly.entity_id
_entity_poly.type
_entity_poly.pdbx_seq_one_letter_code
_entity_poly.pdbx_strand_id
1 'polypeptide(L)'
;MKNRQIDAAWSYHNSTKHSYESVRASRHYLDWDNQPIPYKIYTELEPIPLPADFISSGVAALDAVAATASDARAAQALTLKALAEILFFSAGITKRKSYPGG
;
A
#
# COMPACT_ATOMS: atom_id res chain seq x y z
N MET A 1 19.07 5.00 9.73
CA MET A 1 18.88 3.99 10.80
C MET A 1 19.71 2.77 10.45
N LYS A 2 20.58 2.27 11.33
CA LYS A 2 21.37 1.06 11.06
C LYS A 2 20.50 -0.16 11.36
N ASN A 3 20.34 -1.08 10.39
CA ASN A 3 19.50 -2.30 10.46
C ASN A 3 20.04 -3.38 11.45
N ARG A 4 20.66 -2.97 12.56
CA ARG A 4 21.29 -3.85 13.56
C ARG A 4 20.81 -3.56 14.99
N GLN A 5 19.87 -2.64 15.17
CA GLN A 5 19.26 -2.34 16.48
C GLN A 5 18.18 -3.39 16.81
N ILE A 6 18.61 -4.63 17.02
CA ILE A 6 17.73 -5.77 17.27
C ILE A 6 16.88 -5.54 18.52
N ASP A 7 17.46 -4.95 19.56
CA ASP A 7 16.75 -4.65 20.81
C ASP A 7 15.59 -3.68 20.60
N ALA A 8 15.74 -2.68 19.73
CA ALA A 8 14.67 -1.75 19.41
C ALA A 8 13.52 -2.44 18.64
N ALA A 9 13.87 -3.30 17.67
CA ALA A 9 12.87 -4.10 16.95
C ALA A 9 12.14 -5.07 17.88
N TRP A 10 12.87 -5.70 18.81
CA TRP A 10 12.30 -6.61 19.80
C TRP A 10 11.39 -5.88 20.80
N SER A 11 11.81 -4.71 21.28
CA SER A 11 11.00 -3.86 22.16
C SER A 11 9.72 -3.40 21.47
N TYR A 12 9.81 -2.95 20.21
CA TYR A 12 8.64 -2.60 19.40
C TYR A 12 7.70 -3.80 19.24
N HIS A 13 8.21 -4.95 18.81
CA HIS A 13 7.40 -6.15 18.63
C HIS A 13 6.65 -6.56 19.91
N ASN A 14 7.33 -6.54 21.06
CA ASN A 14 6.70 -6.93 22.32
C ASN A 14 5.70 -5.89 22.84
N SER A 15 5.87 -4.61 22.50
CA SER A 15 4.96 -3.53 22.93
C SER A 15 3.74 -3.37 22.02
N THR A 16 3.81 -3.77 20.74
CA THR A 16 2.69 -3.62 19.79
C THR A 16 1.97 -4.93 19.45
N LYS A 17 2.47 -6.10 19.90
CA LYS A 17 1.72 -7.36 19.75
C LYS A 17 0.55 -7.42 20.73
N HIS A 18 -0.51 -8.10 20.33
CA HIS A 18 -1.72 -8.22 21.14
C HIS A 18 -1.88 -9.64 21.72
N SER A 19 -2.32 -9.72 22.98
CA SER A 19 -2.94 -10.91 23.58
C SER A 19 -4.45 -10.75 23.69
N TYR A 20 -5.16 -11.87 23.92
CA TYR A 20 -6.60 -11.85 24.19
C TYR A 20 -6.98 -10.89 25.33
N GLU A 21 -6.24 -10.91 26.44
CA GLU A 21 -6.50 -9.99 27.56
C GLU A 21 -6.27 -8.53 27.16
N SER A 22 -5.16 -8.23 26.44
CA SER A 22 -4.81 -6.85 26.09
C SER A 22 -5.89 -6.16 25.25
N VAL A 23 -6.53 -6.89 24.32
CA VAL A 23 -7.59 -6.36 23.45
C VAL A 23 -8.89 -6.19 24.22
N ARG A 24 -9.20 -7.08 25.16
CA ARG A 24 -10.46 -7.01 25.92
C ARG A 24 -10.43 -6.08 27.11
N ALA A 25 -9.25 -5.86 27.71
CA ALA A 25 -9.08 -4.96 28.84
C ALA A 25 -9.13 -3.48 28.43
N SER A 26 -8.85 -3.16 27.16
CA SER A 26 -8.81 -1.79 26.66
C SER A 26 -9.90 -1.54 25.61
N ARG A 27 -10.87 -0.68 25.93
CA ARG A 27 -11.83 -0.18 24.93
C ARG A 27 -11.29 1.11 24.32
N HIS A 28 -10.72 1.02 23.12
CA HIS A 28 -10.33 2.17 22.33
C HIS A 28 -11.55 2.76 21.59
N TYR A 29 -11.59 4.08 21.44
CA TYR A 29 -12.55 4.80 20.62
C TYR A 29 -11.82 5.57 19.52
N LEU A 30 -12.54 5.94 18.47
CA LEU A 30 -12.00 6.76 17.39
C LEU A 30 -12.20 8.24 17.73
N ASP A 31 -11.09 8.98 17.71
CA ASP A 31 -11.07 10.43 17.80
C ASP A 31 -11.21 11.02 16.39
N TRP A 32 -12.45 11.27 15.97
CA TRP A 32 -12.76 11.71 14.60
C TRP A 32 -12.28 13.13 14.31
N ASP A 33 -12.24 14.00 15.32
CA ASP A 33 -11.77 15.38 15.16
C ASP A 33 -10.26 15.43 14.83
N ASN A 34 -9.52 14.37 15.17
CA ASN A 34 -8.09 14.21 14.88
C ASN A 34 -7.81 13.27 13.68
N GLN A 35 -8.79 13.01 12.82
CA GLN A 35 -8.57 12.17 11.64
C GLN A 35 -7.62 12.86 10.64
N PRO A 36 -6.47 12.24 10.28
CA PRO A 36 -5.56 12.86 9.33
C PRO A 36 -6.06 12.75 7.89
N ILE A 37 -5.72 13.73 7.05
CA ILE A 37 -5.86 13.64 5.60
C ILE A 37 -4.84 12.61 5.09
N PRO A 38 -5.26 11.49 4.46
CA PRO A 38 -4.36 10.39 4.11
C PRO A 38 -3.55 10.65 2.83
N TYR A 39 -3.36 11.91 2.44
CA TYR A 39 -2.68 12.32 1.21
C TYR A 39 -1.68 13.43 1.48
N LYS A 40 -0.55 13.39 0.78
CA LYS A 40 0.39 14.51 0.73
C LYS A 40 -0.11 15.52 -0.30
N ILE A 41 -0.15 16.79 0.08
CA ILE A 41 -0.60 17.89 -0.78
C ILE A 41 0.64 18.64 -1.28
N TYR A 42 0.81 18.72 -2.59
CA TYR A 42 1.86 19.50 -3.25
C TYR A 42 1.18 20.64 -4.01
N THR A 43 1.38 21.89 -3.58
CA THR A 43 0.67 23.06 -4.12
C THR A 43 1.37 23.74 -5.29
N GLU A 44 2.67 23.54 -5.43
CA GLU A 44 3.52 24.26 -6.40
C GLU A 44 4.03 23.37 -7.55
N LEU A 45 3.66 22.09 -7.54
CA LEU A 45 4.15 21.11 -8.51
C LEU A 45 3.09 20.83 -9.58
N GLU A 46 3.49 20.96 -10.85
CA GLU A 46 2.63 20.61 -11.98
C GLU A 46 2.43 19.08 -12.05
N PRO A 47 1.18 18.58 -12.07
CA PRO A 47 0.90 17.15 -12.14
C PRO A 47 1.17 16.59 -13.54
N ILE A 48 1.75 15.39 -13.60
CA ILE A 48 1.83 14.60 -14.83
C ILE A 48 0.65 13.63 -14.84
N PRO A 49 -0.31 13.76 -15.78
CA PRO A 49 -1.43 12.83 -15.85
C PRO A 49 -0.95 11.45 -16.28
N LEU A 50 -1.37 10.42 -15.55
CA LEU A 50 -1.10 9.04 -15.90
C LEU A 50 -2.24 8.49 -16.78
N PRO A 51 -1.94 7.65 -17.78
CA PRO A 51 -2.95 6.86 -18.49
C PRO A 51 -3.82 6.06 -17.50
N ALA A 52 -5.10 5.87 -17.81
CA ALA A 52 -6.06 5.14 -16.96
C ALA A 52 -6.78 4.00 -17.72
N ASP A 53 -6.50 3.85 -19.01
CA ASP A 53 -7.03 2.82 -19.90
C ASP A 53 -6.21 1.54 -19.77
N PHE A 54 -6.53 0.76 -18.75
CA PHE A 54 -5.86 -0.51 -18.47
C PHE A 54 -6.69 -1.70 -18.93
N ILE A 55 -6.00 -2.69 -19.51
CA ILE A 55 -6.59 -3.97 -19.87
C ILE A 55 -6.16 -4.99 -18.82
N SER A 56 -7.02 -5.96 -18.53
CA SER A 56 -6.62 -7.11 -17.71
C SER A 56 -5.39 -7.80 -18.30
N SER A 57 -4.44 -8.23 -17.46
CA SER A 57 -3.23 -8.92 -17.91
C SER A 57 -3.53 -10.25 -18.63
N GLY A 58 -4.72 -10.83 -18.39
CA GLY A 58 -5.12 -12.13 -18.94
C GLY A 58 -4.35 -13.32 -18.34
N VAL A 59 -3.43 -13.09 -17.42
CA VAL A 59 -2.63 -14.13 -16.74
C VAL A 59 -3.46 -14.73 -15.61
N ALA A 60 -3.51 -16.05 -15.51
CA ALA A 60 -4.16 -16.72 -14.40
C ALA A 60 -3.39 -16.45 -13.08
N ALA A 61 -4.11 -16.26 -11.98
CA ALA A 61 -3.50 -15.85 -10.71
C ALA A 61 -2.43 -16.84 -10.20
N LEU A 62 -2.67 -18.15 -10.36
CA LEU A 62 -1.71 -19.18 -9.93
C LEU A 62 -0.45 -19.18 -10.81
N ASP A 63 -0.59 -18.95 -12.11
CA ASP A 63 0.55 -18.84 -13.03
C ASP A 63 1.40 -17.62 -12.69
N ALA A 64 0.77 -16.50 -12.35
CA ALA A 64 1.48 -15.28 -11.94
C ALA A 64 2.29 -15.47 -10.65
N VAL A 65 1.80 -16.29 -9.70
CA VAL A 65 2.50 -16.59 -8.44
C VAL A 65 3.60 -17.65 -8.64
N ALA A 66 3.38 -18.61 -9.54
CA ALA A 66 4.35 -19.66 -9.84
C ALA A 66 5.53 -19.17 -10.72
N ALA A 67 5.36 -18.03 -11.41
CA ALA A 67 6.38 -17.46 -12.28
C ALA A 67 7.70 -17.18 -11.53
N THR A 68 8.81 -17.57 -12.16
CA THR A 68 10.16 -17.38 -11.64
C THR A 68 10.91 -16.30 -12.43
N ALA A 69 12.04 -15.82 -11.90
CA ALA A 69 12.86 -14.83 -12.59
C ALA A 69 13.39 -15.32 -13.95
N SER A 70 13.51 -16.64 -14.14
CA SER A 70 13.85 -17.26 -15.43
C SER A 70 12.73 -17.20 -16.46
N ASP A 71 11.48 -17.01 -16.04
CA ASP A 71 10.32 -16.83 -16.93
C ASP A 71 10.14 -15.38 -17.36
N ALA A 72 10.98 -14.46 -16.83
CA ALA A 72 10.90 -13.04 -17.15
C ALA A 72 11.32 -12.78 -18.60
N ARG A 73 10.46 -12.08 -19.34
CA ARG A 73 10.75 -11.59 -20.69
C ARG A 73 11.98 -10.68 -20.67
N ALA A 74 12.71 -10.64 -21.78
CA ALA A 74 13.83 -9.72 -21.97
C ALA A 74 13.45 -8.30 -21.51
N ALA A 75 14.34 -7.66 -20.75
CA ALA A 75 14.10 -6.36 -20.15
C ALA A 75 13.70 -5.33 -21.22
N GLN A 76 12.46 -4.86 -21.14
CA GLN A 76 11.96 -3.77 -21.95
C GLN A 76 12.11 -2.46 -21.18
N ALA A 77 12.32 -1.35 -21.87
CA ALA A 77 12.29 -0.03 -21.25
C ALA A 77 10.92 0.21 -20.59
N LEU A 78 10.93 0.71 -19.35
CA LEU A 78 9.71 1.04 -18.61
C LEU A 78 9.00 2.20 -19.32
N THR A 79 7.79 1.96 -19.80
CA THR A 79 6.95 3.00 -20.42
C THR A 79 6.12 3.71 -19.37
N LEU A 80 5.66 4.93 -19.67
CA LEU A 80 4.72 5.65 -18.80
C LEU A 80 3.43 4.85 -18.56
N LYS A 81 2.95 4.13 -19.58
CA LYS A 81 1.79 3.24 -19.47
C LYS A 81 2.05 2.09 -18.49
N ALA A 82 3.17 1.39 -18.62
CA ALA A 82 3.53 0.30 -17.71
C ALA A 82 3.69 0.79 -16.26
N LEU A 83 4.27 1.98 -16.06
CA LEU A 83 4.33 2.61 -14.73
C LEU A 83 2.93 2.93 -14.18
N ALA A 84 2.05 3.50 -14.99
CA ALA A 84 0.68 3.82 -14.60
C ALA A 84 -0.11 2.55 -14.21
N GLU A 85 0.03 1.46 -14.98
CA GLU A 85 -0.57 0.15 -14.67
C GLU A 85 -0.08 -0.39 -13.31
N ILE A 86 1.24 -0.39 -13.07
CA ILE A 86 1.82 -0.84 -11.80
C ILE A 86 1.28 -0.03 -10.63
N LEU A 87 1.27 1.31 -10.75
CA LEU A 87 0.79 2.20 -9.68
C LEU A 87 -0.71 1.98 -9.40
N PHE A 88 -1.52 1.84 -10.45
CA PHE A 88 -2.96 1.62 -10.31
C PHE A 88 -3.28 0.27 -9.67
N PHE A 89 -2.68 -0.83 -10.15
CA PHE A 89 -2.96 -2.17 -9.62
C PHE A 89 -2.30 -2.46 -8.26
N SER A 90 -1.31 -1.67 -7.83
CA SER A 90 -0.68 -1.83 -6.52
C SER A 90 -1.31 -0.95 -5.44
N ALA A 91 -1.62 0.32 -5.75
CA ALA A 91 -2.04 1.31 -4.76
C ALA A 91 -3.11 2.29 -5.28
N GLY A 92 -3.73 2.02 -6.43
CA GLY A 92 -4.77 2.85 -7.02
C GLY A 92 -6.07 2.82 -6.23
N ILE A 93 -6.81 3.94 -6.27
CA ILE A 93 -8.13 4.03 -5.64
C ILE A 93 -9.15 3.32 -6.53
N THR A 94 -9.70 2.21 -6.06
CA THR A 94 -10.69 1.40 -6.80
C THR A 94 -12.13 1.65 -6.37
N LYS A 95 -12.35 2.17 -5.15
CA LYS A 95 -13.66 2.47 -4.58
C LYS A 95 -13.58 3.65 -3.61
N ARG A 96 -14.73 4.29 -3.36
CA ARG A 96 -14.90 5.34 -2.34
C ARG A 96 -16.09 4.98 -1.45
N LYS A 97 -16.00 5.32 -0.17
CA LYS A 97 -17.06 5.14 0.82
C LYS A 97 -17.03 6.33 1.78
N SER A 98 -18.20 6.86 2.12
CA SER A 98 -18.36 7.92 3.13
C SER A 98 -18.73 7.31 4.47
N TYR A 99 -18.26 7.92 5.57
CA TYR A 99 -18.63 7.55 6.93
C TYR A 99 -19.30 8.71 7.66
N PRO A 100 -20.06 8.47 8.75
CA PRO A 100 -20.76 9.54 9.48
C PRO A 100 -19.85 10.64 10.06
N GLY A 101 -18.54 10.41 10.15
CA GLY A 101 -17.53 11.41 10.54
C GLY A 101 -16.69 11.95 9.37
N GLY A 102 -16.95 11.53 8.12
CA GLY A 102 -16.09 11.72 6.94
C GLY A 102 -15.96 10.46 6.09
#